data_AF-A0A291N3W2-F1
#
_entry.id   AF-A0A291N3W2-F1
#
_cell.length_a   1.000
_cell.length_b   1.000
_cell.length_c   1.000
_cell.angle_alpha   90.00
_cell.angle_beta   90.00
_cell.angle_gamma   90.00
#
_symmetry.space_group_name_H-M   'P 1'
#
loop_
_entity.id
_entity.type
_entity.pdbx_description
1 polymer ?
#
loop_
_entity_poly.entity_id
_entity_poly.type
_entity_poly.pdbx_seq_one_letter_code
_entity_poly.pdbx_strand_id
1 'polypeptide(L)' 'MSKDIRKVARGPLGDARPDHEAEDDRPKGKPVEEVEDRPNVGTVKPEDYPVEDRDRARPD' A
#
# COMPACT_ATOMS: atom_id res chain seq x y z
N MET A 1 -5.21 -29.83 5.43
CA MET A 1 -4.12 -29.72 6.42
C MET A 1 -4.10 -28.26 6.90
N SER A 2 -4.32 -28.03 8.19
CA SER A 2 -4.31 -26.70 8.79
C SER A 2 -2.90 -26.14 8.69
N LYS A 3 -2.68 -25.09 7.90
CA LYS A 3 -1.38 -24.44 7.81
C LYS A 3 -1.31 -23.47 8.98
N ASP A 4 -0.66 -23.89 10.07
CA ASP A 4 -0.49 -23.05 11.26
C ASP A 4 0.20 -21.74 10.85
N ILE A 5 -0.55 -20.66 11.00
CA ILE A 5 -0.28 -19.29 10.53
C ILE A 5 0.82 -18.59 11.34
N ARG A 6 1.47 -19.32 12.25
CA ARG A 6 2.56 -18.86 13.11
C ARG A 6 3.68 -19.89 13.06
N LYS A 7 4.49 -19.84 11.99
CA LYS A 7 5.74 -20.61 11.96
C LYS A 7 6.63 -20.08 13.09
N VAL A 8 6.98 -20.96 14.02
CA VAL A 8 8.01 -20.70 15.04
C VAL A 8 9.36 -20.96 14.38
N ALA A 9 10.34 -20.06 14.55
CA ALA A 9 11.68 -20.27 14.02
C ALA A 9 12.28 -21.55 14.61
N ARG A 10 13.21 -22.19 13.89
CA ARG A 10 13.92 -23.39 14.39
C ARG A 10 15.43 -23.17 14.44
N GLY A 11 16.05 -23.76 15.44
CA GLY A 11 17.51 -23.78 15.58
C GLY A 11 18.18 -24.79 14.65
N PRO A 12 19.52 -24.80 14.58
CA PRO A 12 20.29 -25.70 13.71
C PRO A 12 20.07 -27.18 14.02
N LEU A 13 19.68 -27.51 15.24
CA LEU A 13 19.38 -28.87 15.69
C LEU A 13 17.89 -29.21 15.59
N GLY A 14 17.07 -28.31 15.04
CA GLY A 14 15.62 -28.49 14.87
C GLY A 14 14.77 -28.17 16.09
N ASP A 15 15.37 -27.62 17.15
CA ASP A 15 14.68 -27.11 18.34
C ASP A 15 13.81 -25.89 18.01
N ALA A 16 12.69 -25.72 18.72
CA ALA A 16 11.81 -24.58 18.53
C ALA A 16 12.40 -23.33 19.18
N ARG A 17 12.46 -22.22 18.43
CA ARG A 17 12.96 -20.91 18.86
C ARG A 17 11.83 -19.87 18.81
N PRO A 18 10.95 -19.83 19.82
CA PRO A 18 9.82 -18.90 19.87
C PRO A 18 10.25 -17.45 20.14
N ASP A 19 11.49 -17.24 20.58
CA ASP A 19 12.14 -15.94 20.72
C ASP A 19 12.56 -15.33 19.37
N HIS A 20 12.51 -16.11 18.28
CA HIS A 20 12.84 -15.66 16.93
C HIS A 20 11.62 -15.77 16.02
N GLU A 21 11.36 -14.70 15.25
CA GLU A 21 10.38 -14.76 14.18
C GLU A 21 10.87 -15.71 13.08
N ALA A 22 9.99 -16.60 12.62
CA ALA A 22 10.28 -17.36 11.42
C ALA A 22 10.29 -16.43 10.21
N GLU A 23 11.09 -16.79 9.20
CA GLU A 23 11.04 -16.11 7.92
C GLU A 23 9.61 -16.10 7.37
N ASP A 24 9.15 -14.90 7.04
CA ASP A 24 7.87 -14.69 6.39
C ASP A 24 7.92 -15.18 4.94
N ASP A 25 7.38 -16.37 4.71
CA ASP A 25 7.32 -17.02 3.40
C ASP A 25 6.21 -16.46 2.49
N ARG A 26 5.46 -15.45 2.96
CA ARG A 26 4.41 -14.83 2.15
C ARG A 26 5.04 -14.08 0.98
N PRO A 27 4.41 -14.15 -0.21
CA PRO A 27 4.84 -13.33 -1.33
C PRO A 27 4.80 -11.86 -0.92
N LYS A 28 5.88 -11.14 -1.25
CA LYS A 28 5.92 -9.69 -1.05
C LYS A 28 4.88 -9.02 -1.95
N GLY A 29 4.41 -7.85 -1.51
CA GLY A 29 3.52 -7.01 -2.31
C GLY A 29 4.17 -6.58 -3.63
N LYS A 30 3.35 -6.12 -4.57
CA LYS A 30 3.86 -5.46 -5.77
C LYS A 30 4.59 -4.16 -5.39
N PRO A 31 5.60 -3.74 -6.16
CA PRO A 31 6.18 -2.41 -6.00
C PRO A 31 5.09 -1.33 -6.21
N VAL A 32 5.26 -0.20 -5.52
CA VAL A 32 4.44 0.99 -5.75
C VAL A 32 4.77 1.53 -7.14
N GLU A 33 3.76 1.92 -7.92
CA GLU A 33 3.99 2.60 -9.21
C GLU A 33 4.55 4.00 -8.99
N GLU A 34 5.47 4.42 -9.86
CA GLU A 34 5.99 5.78 -9.88
C GLU A 34 4.86 6.79 -10.16
N VAL A 35 5.02 8.01 -9.65
CA VAL A 35 3.98 9.04 -9.77
C VAL A 35 3.68 9.37 -11.24
N GLU A 36 4.71 9.35 -12.06
CA GLU A 36 4.71 9.65 -13.48
C GLU A 36 4.00 8.58 -14.32
N ASP A 37 3.97 7.33 -13.84
CA ASP A 37 3.35 6.19 -14.53
C ASP A 37 1.86 6.04 -14.21
N ARG A 38 1.38 6.72 -13.16
CA ARG A 38 -0.02 6.64 -12.74
C ARG A 38 -0.93 7.39 -13.72
N PRO A 39 -2.07 6.81 -14.13
CA PRO A 39 -3.03 7.52 -14.96
C PRO A 39 -3.58 8.75 -14.20
N ASN A 40 -3.62 9.88 -14.89
CA ASN A 40 -4.18 11.10 -14.30
C ASN A 40 -5.70 10.96 -14.18
N VAL A 41 -6.19 10.92 -12.94
CA VAL A 41 -7.61 10.84 -12.61
C VAL A 41 -8.14 12.24 -12.30
N GLY A 42 -8.59 12.93 -13.34
CA GLY A 42 -9.16 14.27 -13.23
C GLY A 42 -8.42 15.29 -14.08
N THR A 43 -8.92 15.53 -15.29
CA THR A 43 -8.40 16.55 -16.20
C THR A 43 -9.23 17.83 -16.15
N VAL A 44 -9.97 18.05 -15.05
CA VAL A 44 -10.88 19.20 -14.93
C VAL A 44 -10.07 20.47 -14.83
N LYS A 45 -10.49 21.46 -15.59
CA LYS A 45 -9.97 22.82 -15.55
C LYS A 45 -10.90 23.70 -14.71
N PRO A 46 -10.42 24.83 -14.19
CA PRO A 46 -11.29 25.79 -13.51
C PRO A 46 -12.49 26.24 -14.35
N GLU A 47 -12.37 26.25 -15.69
CA GLU A 47 -13.45 26.60 -16.60
C GLU A 47 -14.55 25.53 -16.71
N ASP A 48 -14.26 24.28 -16.31
CA ASP A 48 -15.25 23.19 -16.31
C ASP A 48 -16.21 23.28 -15.12
N TYR A 49 -15.91 24.13 -14.13
CA TYR A 49 -16.78 24.38 -12.98
C TYR A 49 -17.82 25.47 -13.27
N PRO A 50 -19.01 25.41 -12.65
CA PRO A 50 -19.99 26.48 -12.70
C PRO A 50 -19.39 27.84 -12.30
N VAL A 51 -19.86 28.92 -12.93
CA VAL A 51 -19.35 30.29 -12.69
C VAL A 51 -19.44 30.68 -11.22
N GLU A 52 -20.56 30.35 -10.56
CA GLU A 52 -20.81 30.65 -9.15
C GLU A 52 -19.78 29.99 -8.22
N ASP A 53 -19.40 28.74 -8.51
CA ASP A 53 -18.39 28.00 -7.75
C ASP A 53 -16.99 28.58 -7.96
N ARG A 54 -16.69 28.99 -9.20
CA ARG A 54 -15.41 29.63 -9.53
C ARG A 54 -15.24 30.98 -8.85
N ASP A 55 -16.29 31.79 -8.82
CA ASP A 55 -16.24 33.12 -8.19
C ASP A 55 -16.14 33.02 -6.67
N ARG A 56 -16.78 32.02 -6.05
CA ARG A 56 -16.63 31.73 -4.61
C ARG A 56 -15.22 31.28 -4.23
N ALA A 57 -14.51 30.60 -5.11
CA ALA A 57 -13.18 30.07 -4.84
C ALA A 57 -12.05 31.11 -4.97
N ARG A 58 -12.35 32.35 -5.41
CA ARG A 58 -11.35 33.41 -5.51
C ARG A 58 -10.98 33.96 -4.13
N PRO A 59 -9.67 34.10 -3.82
CA PRO A 59 -9.22 34.76 -2.59
C PRO A 59 -9.47 36.28 -2.66
N ASP A 60 -9.66 36.90 -1.49
CA ASP A 60 -9.87 38.35 -1.30
C ASP A 60 -8.64 39.21 -1.63
#